data_AF-A0A3N5JF39-F1
#
_entry.id   AF-A0A3N5JF39-F1
#
_cell.length_a   1.000
_cell.length_b   1.000
_cell.length_c   1.000
_cell.angle_alpha   90.00
_cell.angle_beta   90.00
_cell.angle_gamma   90.00
#
_symmetry.space_group_name_H-M   'P 1'
#
loop_
_entity.id
_entity.type
_entity.pdbx_description
1 polymer ?
#
loop_
_entity_poly.entity_id
_entity_poly.type
_entity_poly.pdbx_seq_one_letter_code
_entity_poly.pdbx_strand_id
1 'polypeptide(L)'
;MTRKFAACGLWLILICMTFPAQSGFAADWTVSPYRAQLASAQADESGSDSTAPADIGLKKNIGRGVMFSLIIPGTGQLYAGSWLRALPWFAVEVAAWAVYANYHGSGRDKTDEFEAYAGWRDTPNHFNARPYMFAEWLVAKDSTRAIAGRPFTGNFDTWSGLQWTQRSTYLPAPFTHDVMTSDRQQFFEMIGKYFSQFGWGWQDTYSANQGQIGETNPPNWTVSGDNPATTAFDGQSAMFFLYADMRGEANDLLDKGNIAMEVVLVNHVLSALDAAFAVRSYNKKVTTTPAPTLGDLRLRYDLRDFEGSRTRFLTLSLPLD
;
A
#
# COMPACT_ATOMS: atom_id res chain seq x y z
N MET A 1 -9.15 16.50 -23.46
CA MET A 1 -8.67 17.57 -22.56
C MET A 1 -8.50 16.98 -21.17
N THR A 2 -7.27 16.59 -20.86
CA THR A 2 -6.86 15.80 -19.70
C THR A 2 -6.41 16.71 -18.56
N ARG A 3 -6.98 16.53 -17.37
CA ARG A 3 -6.48 17.15 -16.13
C ARG A 3 -5.25 16.37 -15.65
N LYS A 4 -4.09 17.03 -15.69
CA LYS A 4 -2.89 16.62 -14.97
C LYS A 4 -3.04 17.12 -13.52
N PHE A 5 -3.03 16.22 -12.54
CA PHE A 5 -2.60 16.55 -11.18
C PHE A 5 -1.34 15.74 -10.91
N ALA A 6 -0.22 16.46 -10.89
CA ALA A 6 1.10 15.91 -10.67
C ALA A 6 1.29 15.62 -9.18
N ALA A 7 1.76 14.41 -8.91
CA ALA A 7 2.29 13.95 -7.64
C ALA A 7 3.46 14.84 -7.19
N CYS A 8 3.32 15.48 -6.03
CA CYS A 8 4.43 16.08 -5.30
C CYS A 8 4.05 16.11 -3.81
N GLY A 9 4.40 15.05 -3.09
CA GLY A 9 4.09 14.95 -1.66
C GLY A 9 4.13 13.54 -1.09
N LEU A 10 5.16 12.74 -1.42
CA LEU A 10 5.30 11.39 -0.86
C LEU A 10 6.78 11.01 -0.75
N TRP A 11 7.54 11.74 0.08
CA TRP A 11 8.96 11.49 0.31
C TRP A 11 9.41 11.73 1.77
N LEU A 12 8.58 11.40 2.78
CA LEU A 12 8.99 11.59 4.18
C LEU A 12 8.52 10.54 5.22
N ILE A 13 8.01 9.37 4.81
CA ILE A 13 7.65 8.30 5.78
C ILE A 13 8.11 6.92 5.26
N LEU A 14 9.40 6.80 4.92
CA LEU A 14 9.98 5.50 4.57
C LEU A 14 11.47 5.46 4.94
N ILE A 15 11.76 5.55 6.24
CA ILE A 15 13.05 5.14 6.79
C ILE A 15 12.76 4.33 8.06
N CYS A 16 13.47 3.21 8.21
CA CYS A 16 13.47 2.24 9.30
C CYS A 16 12.48 1.09 9.20
N MET A 17 12.66 0.18 8.23
CA MET A 17 12.58 -1.29 8.49
C MET A 17 13.36 -2.07 7.41
N THR A 18 14.70 -1.96 7.41
CA THR A 18 15.58 -2.99 6.86
C THR A 18 16.84 -3.08 7.73
N PHE A 19 16.84 -4.02 8.68
CA PHE A 19 18.06 -4.49 9.32
C PHE A 19 18.27 -5.95 8.91
N PRO A 20 19.39 -6.33 8.28
CA PRO A 20 19.88 -7.68 8.37
C PRO A 20 20.61 -7.84 9.71
N ALA A 21 20.29 -8.91 10.43
CA ALA A 21 21.03 -9.34 11.61
C ALA A 21 22.46 -9.74 11.21
N GLN A 22 23.47 -9.14 11.83
CA GLN A 22 24.79 -9.75 11.99
C GLN A 22 25.49 -9.24 13.26
N SER A 23 26.11 -10.19 13.91
CA SER A 23 26.65 -10.21 15.27
C SER A 23 27.96 -9.44 15.46
N GLY A 24 28.14 -8.88 16.66
CA GLY A 24 29.42 -8.86 17.37
C GLY A 24 30.31 -7.64 17.15
N PHE A 25 30.21 -6.66 18.04
CA PHE A 25 31.35 -5.84 18.46
C PHE A 25 31.18 -5.49 19.94
N ALA A 26 31.93 -6.18 20.80
CA ALA A 26 32.16 -5.78 22.18
C ALA A 26 33.16 -4.62 22.17
N ALA A 27 32.83 -3.52 22.84
CA ALA A 27 33.77 -2.47 23.18
C ALA A 27 33.49 -2.01 24.62
N ASP A 28 34.37 -2.51 25.47
CA ASP A 28 34.85 -2.03 26.76
C ASP A 28 34.35 -0.63 27.21
N TRP A 29 33.65 -0.60 28.35
CA TRP A 29 33.30 0.62 29.09
C TRP A 29 34.03 0.58 30.43
N THR A 30 35.20 1.19 30.51
CA THR A 30 35.85 1.51 31.78
C THR A 30 34.92 2.38 32.64
N VAL A 31 34.54 1.86 33.81
CA VAL A 31 33.62 2.51 34.75
C VAL A 31 34.34 3.69 35.42
N SER A 32 33.87 4.92 35.18
CA SER A 32 34.31 6.10 35.93
C SER A 32 33.95 5.95 37.41
N PRO A 33 34.87 6.20 38.36
CA PRO A 33 34.64 6.03 39.80
C PRO A 33 33.49 6.90 40.34
N TYR A 34 33.06 7.91 39.59
CA TYR A 34 31.91 8.75 39.93
C TYR A 34 30.56 8.01 39.86
N ARG A 35 30.43 6.99 39.00
CA ARG A 35 29.19 6.20 38.88
C ARG A 35 29.02 5.16 40.00
N ALA A 36 30.11 4.66 40.57
CA ALA A 36 30.07 3.70 41.67
C ALA A 36 29.59 4.36 42.98
N GLN A 37 29.99 5.61 43.24
CA GLN A 37 29.54 6.38 44.40
C GLN A 37 28.05 6.79 44.31
N LEU A 38 27.58 7.11 43.09
CA LEU A 38 26.15 7.39 42.84
C LEU A 38 25.28 6.12 42.99
N ALA A 39 25.78 4.96 42.57
CA ALA A 39 25.08 3.69 42.74
C ALA A 39 25.01 3.24 44.21
N SER A 40 26.05 3.49 45.02
CA SER A 40 26.00 3.21 46.46
C SER A 40 25.11 4.21 47.22
N ALA A 41 25.04 5.47 46.78
CA ALA A 41 24.11 6.44 47.36
C ALA A 41 22.64 6.13 47.05
N GLN A 42 22.36 5.48 45.92
CA GLN A 42 21.01 5.04 45.53
C GLN A 42 20.58 3.71 46.17
N ALA A 43 21.51 2.94 46.76
CA ALA A 43 21.20 1.65 47.38
C ALA A 43 20.64 1.79 48.83
N ASP A 44 20.91 2.90 49.52
CA ASP A 44 20.42 3.13 50.89
C ASP A 44 19.02 3.77 50.96
N GLU A 45 18.47 4.26 49.84
CA GLU A 45 17.13 4.86 49.77
C GLU A 45 16.03 3.90 49.27
N SER A 46 16.30 2.59 49.17
CA SER A 46 15.22 1.60 49.00
C SER A 46 14.54 1.29 50.34
N GLY A 47 13.97 2.32 50.97
CA GLY A 47 13.04 2.20 52.09
C GLY A 47 11.63 2.48 51.58
N SER A 48 10.75 1.50 51.68
CA SER A 48 9.37 1.55 51.21
C SER A 48 8.60 2.76 51.75
N ASP A 49 8.36 3.76 50.93
CA ASP A 49 7.19 4.62 51.06
C ASP A 49 6.68 5.02 49.68
N SER A 50 5.62 4.34 49.24
CA SER A 50 4.93 4.64 47.99
C SER A 50 4.07 5.90 48.18
N THR A 51 4.72 7.05 48.25
CA THR A 51 4.07 8.31 47.88
C THR A 51 4.50 8.62 46.45
N ALA A 52 3.60 8.37 45.51
CA ALA A 52 3.79 8.83 44.14
C ALA A 52 4.12 10.34 44.20
N PRO A 53 5.18 10.80 43.52
CA PRO A 53 5.48 12.23 43.50
C PRO A 53 4.24 12.93 42.95
N ALA A 54 3.77 13.96 43.67
CA ALA A 54 2.65 14.76 43.22
C ALA A 54 2.95 15.27 41.80
N ASP A 55 2.23 14.75 40.81
CA ASP A 55 2.30 15.21 39.41
C ASP A 55 1.92 16.69 39.42
N ILE A 56 2.93 17.55 39.28
CA ILE A 56 2.71 18.96 38.98
C ILE A 56 2.14 18.96 37.57
N GLY A 57 0.83 18.77 37.45
CA GLY A 57 0.17 18.54 36.17
C GLY A 57 0.50 19.70 35.23
N LEU A 58 1.40 19.47 34.28
CA LEU A 58 1.78 20.47 33.29
C LEU A 58 0.91 20.28 32.05
N LYS A 59 0.49 21.40 31.45
CA LYS A 59 -0.27 21.36 30.20
C LYS A 59 0.57 20.69 29.10
N LYS A 60 -0.05 19.75 28.40
CA LYS A 60 0.52 19.05 27.25
C LYS A 60 0.30 19.84 25.97
N ASN A 61 1.30 19.80 25.07
CA ASN A 61 1.20 20.43 23.75
C ASN A 61 0.23 19.64 22.84
N ILE A 62 -0.80 20.30 22.31
CA ILE A 62 -1.83 19.69 21.44
C ILE A 62 -1.22 19.21 20.13
N GLY A 63 -0.37 20.01 19.50
CA GLY A 63 0.27 19.68 18.22
C GLY A 63 1.12 18.41 18.29
N ARG A 64 1.82 18.17 19.42
CA ARG A 64 2.54 16.90 19.65
C ARG A 64 1.60 15.69 19.67
N GLY A 65 0.45 15.81 20.35
CA GLY A 65 -0.55 14.74 20.37
C GLY A 65 -1.11 14.43 18.98
N VAL A 66 -1.43 15.47 18.20
CA VAL A 66 -1.87 15.32 16.81
C VAL A 66 -0.80 14.60 15.97
N MET A 67 0.45 15.05 16.03
CA MET A 67 1.55 14.46 15.25
C MET A 67 1.78 12.99 15.59
N PHE A 68 1.70 12.61 16.87
CA PHE A 68 1.84 11.22 17.26
C PHE A 68 0.75 10.35 16.60
N SER A 69 -0.52 10.74 16.69
CA SER A 69 -1.62 9.98 16.07
C SER A 69 -1.61 10.01 14.54
N LEU A 70 -0.98 11.00 13.90
CA LEU A 70 -0.75 10.99 12.45
C LEU A 70 0.32 9.97 12.02
N ILE A 71 1.28 9.64 12.88
CA ILE A 71 2.30 8.62 12.57
C ILE A 71 1.76 7.24 12.95
N ILE A 72 1.20 7.12 14.15
CA ILE A 72 0.62 5.87 14.65
C ILE A 72 -0.72 6.19 15.32
N PRO A 73 -1.85 5.80 14.72
CA PRO A 73 -3.17 6.05 15.29
C PRO A 73 -3.29 5.55 16.73
N GLY A 74 -3.87 6.39 17.59
CA GLY A 74 -4.04 6.13 19.03
C GLY A 74 -2.91 6.65 19.93
N THR A 75 -1.72 6.91 19.40
CA THR A 75 -0.57 7.30 20.25
C THR A 75 -0.69 8.72 20.83
N GLY A 76 -1.40 9.63 20.16
CA GLY A 76 -1.73 10.96 20.69
C GLY A 76 -2.68 10.92 21.89
N GLN A 77 -3.62 9.97 21.91
CA GLN A 77 -4.52 9.70 23.04
C GLN A 77 -3.74 9.09 24.21
N LEU A 78 -2.79 8.19 23.94
CA LEU A 78 -1.86 7.67 24.96
C LEU A 78 -1.00 8.79 25.55
N TYR A 79 -0.49 9.70 24.72
CA TYR A 79 0.21 10.90 25.18
C TYR A 79 -0.69 11.76 26.09
N ALA A 80 -1.99 11.87 25.81
CA ALA A 80 -2.96 12.53 26.69
C ALA A 80 -3.33 11.71 27.95
N GLY A 81 -2.86 10.47 28.11
CA GLY A 81 -3.17 9.58 29.23
C GLY A 81 -4.50 8.82 29.10
N SER A 82 -5.11 8.80 27.91
CA SER A 82 -6.44 8.20 27.66
C SER A 82 -6.33 6.90 26.87
N TRP A 83 -5.90 5.81 27.52
CA TRP A 83 -5.67 4.51 26.86
C TRP A 83 -6.94 3.92 26.23
N LEU A 84 -8.10 4.04 26.89
CA LEU A 84 -9.38 3.57 26.35
C LEU A 84 -9.79 4.28 25.06
N ARG A 85 -9.36 5.54 24.87
CA ARG A 85 -9.59 6.28 23.63
C ARG A 85 -8.61 5.90 22.52
N ALA A 86 -7.42 5.41 22.87
CA ALA A 86 -6.42 4.96 21.91
C ALA A 86 -6.79 3.61 21.27
N LEU A 87 -7.39 2.71 22.07
CA LEU A 87 -7.66 1.32 21.68
C LEU A 87 -8.43 1.17 20.36
N PRO A 88 -9.59 1.83 20.12
CA PRO A 88 -10.33 1.64 18.87
C PRO A 88 -9.53 2.09 17.63
N TRP A 89 -8.78 3.20 17.71
CA TRP A 89 -7.96 3.69 16.60
C TRP A 89 -6.86 2.70 16.23
N PHE A 90 -6.18 2.15 17.25
CA PHE A 90 -5.14 1.16 17.04
C PHE A 90 -5.72 -0.18 16.54
N ALA A 91 -6.88 -0.59 17.03
CA ALA A 91 -7.55 -1.81 16.58
C ALA A 91 -7.96 -1.73 15.11
N VAL A 92 -8.51 -0.59 14.66
CA VAL A 92 -8.83 -0.35 13.24
C VAL A 92 -7.56 -0.39 12.39
N GLU A 93 -6.47 0.20 12.86
CA GLU A 93 -5.19 0.20 12.16
C GLU A 93 -4.70 -1.23 11.89
N VAL A 94 -4.61 -2.05 12.94
CA VAL A 94 -4.17 -3.45 12.83
C VAL A 94 -5.10 -4.25 11.93
N ALA A 95 -6.42 -4.07 12.06
CA ALA A 95 -7.39 -4.79 11.25
C ALA A 95 -7.28 -4.41 9.76
N ALA A 96 -7.15 -3.12 9.44
CA ALA A 96 -7.03 -2.65 8.07
C ALA A 96 -5.73 -3.14 7.41
N TRP A 97 -4.60 -3.13 8.13
CA TRP A 97 -3.34 -3.72 7.64
C TRP A 97 -3.43 -5.22 7.41
N ALA A 98 -4.11 -5.97 8.29
CA ALA A 98 -4.33 -7.39 8.10
C ALA A 98 -5.15 -7.69 6.84
N VAL A 99 -6.22 -6.90 6.60
CA VAL A 99 -7.03 -6.98 5.38
C VAL A 99 -6.19 -6.63 4.15
N TYR A 100 -5.43 -5.54 4.19
CA TYR A 100 -4.53 -5.15 3.10
C TYR A 100 -3.53 -6.26 2.77
N ALA A 101 -2.82 -6.80 3.77
CA ALA A 101 -1.82 -7.84 3.57
C ALA A 101 -2.42 -9.11 2.94
N ASN A 102 -3.63 -9.49 3.34
CA ASN A 102 -4.32 -10.65 2.80
C ASN A 102 -4.73 -10.45 1.32
N TYR A 103 -5.46 -9.37 1.03
CA TYR A 103 -5.98 -9.13 -0.32
C TYR A 103 -4.88 -8.71 -1.30
N HIS A 104 -3.91 -7.92 -0.85
CA HIS A 104 -2.76 -7.54 -1.69
C HIS A 104 -1.83 -8.73 -1.94
N GLY A 105 -1.70 -9.68 -1.00
CA GLY A 105 -1.03 -10.96 -1.25
C GLY A 105 -1.74 -11.76 -2.32
N SER A 106 -3.02 -12.05 -2.10
CA SER A 106 -3.84 -12.84 -3.03
C SER A 106 -3.93 -12.24 -4.43
N GLY A 107 -4.04 -10.91 -4.53
CA GLY A 107 -4.06 -10.20 -5.82
C GLY A 107 -2.73 -10.30 -6.58
N ARG A 108 -1.59 -10.31 -5.87
CA ARG A 108 -0.28 -10.56 -6.49
C ARG A 108 -0.14 -12.01 -6.95
N ASP A 109 -0.59 -12.97 -6.15
CA ASP A 109 -0.56 -14.38 -6.53
C ASP A 109 -1.39 -14.62 -7.81
N LYS A 110 -2.58 -14.00 -7.91
CA LYS A 110 -3.38 -14.02 -9.14
C LYS A 110 -2.76 -13.26 -10.30
N THR A 111 -1.98 -12.21 -10.02
CA THR A 111 -1.20 -11.51 -11.04
C THR A 111 -0.15 -12.44 -11.64
N ASP A 112 0.63 -13.10 -10.79
CA ASP A 112 1.63 -14.08 -11.24
C ASP A 112 0.99 -15.22 -12.03
N GLU A 113 -0.21 -15.66 -11.66
CA GLU A 113 -0.96 -16.71 -12.37
C GLU A 113 -1.37 -16.28 -13.79
N PHE A 114 -2.04 -15.13 -13.97
CA PHE A 114 -2.47 -14.72 -15.32
C PHE A 114 -1.26 -14.38 -16.21
N GLU A 115 -0.20 -13.82 -15.64
CA GLU A 115 1.02 -13.51 -16.38
C GLU A 115 1.76 -14.77 -16.82
N ALA A 116 1.82 -15.81 -15.97
CA ALA A 116 2.38 -17.11 -16.34
C ALA A 116 1.52 -17.83 -17.39
N TYR A 117 0.20 -17.69 -17.31
CA TYR A 117 -0.72 -18.21 -18.33
C TYR A 117 -0.46 -17.59 -19.71
N ALA A 118 -0.38 -16.26 -19.79
CA ALA A 118 -0.06 -15.58 -21.05
C ALA A 118 1.38 -15.85 -21.52
N GLY A 119 2.35 -15.77 -20.61
CA GLY A 119 3.77 -15.75 -20.91
C GLY A 119 4.27 -14.37 -21.35
N TRP A 120 5.59 -14.20 -21.37
CA TRP A 120 6.24 -12.91 -21.65
C TRP A 120 7.48 -13.09 -22.52
N ARG A 121 7.59 -12.29 -23.58
CA ARG A 121 8.76 -12.11 -24.46
C ARG A 121 9.53 -13.40 -24.77
N ASP A 122 10.56 -13.71 -23.98
CA ASP A 122 11.49 -14.84 -24.18
C ASP A 122 10.92 -16.18 -23.70
N THR A 123 9.86 -16.14 -22.90
CA THR A 123 9.10 -17.29 -22.38
C THR A 123 7.60 -17.12 -22.68
N PRO A 124 7.20 -17.11 -23.98
CA PRO A 124 5.78 -17.08 -24.34
C PRO A 124 5.11 -18.40 -23.95
N ASN A 125 3.84 -18.35 -23.57
CA ASN A 125 3.05 -19.54 -23.24
C ASN A 125 1.80 -19.59 -24.12
N HIS A 126 0.68 -19.01 -23.70
CA HIS A 126 -0.55 -18.97 -24.50
C HIS A 126 -0.68 -17.73 -25.36
N PHE A 127 0.05 -16.65 -25.05
CA PHE A 127 0.12 -15.47 -25.91
C PHE A 127 1.48 -15.39 -26.63
N ASN A 128 1.46 -15.07 -27.92
CA ASN A 128 2.66 -14.84 -28.70
C ASN A 128 2.49 -13.61 -29.61
N ALA A 129 3.39 -12.64 -29.44
CA ALA A 129 3.37 -11.38 -30.19
C ALA A 129 3.67 -11.57 -31.69
N ARG A 130 4.46 -12.58 -32.06
CA ARG A 130 4.86 -12.79 -33.47
C ARG A 130 3.68 -13.21 -34.34
N PRO A 131 2.85 -14.20 -33.96
CA PRO A 131 1.55 -14.48 -34.56
C PRO A 131 0.64 -13.26 -34.72
N TYR A 132 0.49 -12.48 -33.66
CA TYR A 132 -0.30 -11.26 -33.67
C TYR A 132 0.24 -10.25 -34.72
N MET A 133 1.54 -9.96 -34.71
CA MET A 133 2.15 -9.03 -35.66
C MET A 133 2.06 -9.54 -37.10
N PHE A 134 2.05 -10.87 -37.31
CA PHE A 134 1.86 -11.45 -38.64
C PHE A 134 0.43 -11.22 -39.13
N ALA A 135 -0.58 -11.43 -38.28
CA ALA A 135 -1.96 -11.08 -38.60
C ALA A 135 -2.11 -9.58 -38.91
N GLU A 136 -1.45 -8.72 -38.13
CA GLU A 136 -1.39 -7.27 -38.36
C GLU A 136 -0.82 -6.94 -39.76
N TRP A 137 0.27 -7.59 -40.17
CA TRP A 137 0.86 -7.45 -41.50
C TRP A 137 -0.06 -7.92 -42.63
N LEU A 138 -0.77 -9.04 -42.45
CA LEU A 138 -1.75 -9.53 -43.42
C LEU A 138 -2.86 -8.52 -43.67
N VAL A 139 -3.30 -7.80 -42.63
CA VAL A 139 -4.29 -6.72 -42.75
C VAL A 139 -3.71 -5.53 -43.49
N ALA A 140 -2.48 -5.13 -43.14
CA ALA A 140 -1.83 -3.99 -43.75
C ALA A 140 -1.56 -4.18 -45.25
N LYS A 141 -1.27 -5.40 -45.71
CA LYS A 141 -0.98 -5.69 -47.14
C LYS A 141 -2.22 -5.89 -48.00
N ASP A 142 -3.39 -6.07 -47.40
CA ASP A 142 -4.64 -6.29 -48.12
C ASP A 142 -5.26 -4.96 -48.60
N SER A 143 -5.36 -4.79 -49.91
CA SER A 143 -5.89 -3.58 -50.54
C SER A 143 -7.36 -3.29 -50.22
N THR A 144 -8.12 -4.30 -49.78
CA THR A 144 -9.54 -4.16 -49.38
C THR A 144 -9.71 -3.78 -47.92
N ARG A 145 -8.68 -3.95 -47.09
CA ARG A 145 -8.75 -3.82 -45.61
C ARG A 145 -7.81 -2.75 -45.05
N ALA A 146 -6.71 -2.45 -45.74
CA ALA A 146 -5.79 -1.40 -45.37
C ALA A 146 -6.43 -0.01 -45.45
N ILE A 147 -5.94 0.94 -44.63
CA ILE A 147 -6.43 2.32 -44.67
C ILE A 147 -6.28 2.92 -46.09
N ALA A 148 -7.37 3.53 -46.57
CA ALA A 148 -7.41 4.37 -47.77
C ALA A 148 -6.88 3.71 -49.06
N GLY A 149 -6.96 2.38 -49.19
CA GLY A 149 -6.46 1.65 -50.36
C GLY A 149 -4.94 1.76 -50.57
N ARG A 150 -4.19 2.05 -49.49
CA ARG A 150 -2.73 2.12 -49.48
C ARG A 150 -2.17 0.87 -48.80
N PRO A 151 -2.17 -0.31 -49.46
CA PRO A 151 -1.62 -1.51 -48.87
C PRO A 151 -0.12 -1.34 -48.61
N PHE A 152 0.34 -1.89 -47.51
CA PHE A 152 1.75 -2.07 -47.23
C PHE A 152 2.36 -3.06 -48.23
N THR A 153 3.48 -2.70 -48.86
CA THR A 153 4.11 -3.49 -49.93
C THR A 153 5.33 -4.29 -49.48
N GLY A 154 5.79 -4.09 -48.24
CA GLY A 154 6.94 -4.81 -47.68
C GLY A 154 6.59 -6.22 -47.18
N ASN A 155 7.63 -7.01 -46.92
CA ASN A 155 7.49 -8.32 -46.28
C ASN A 155 7.30 -8.21 -44.75
N PHE A 156 7.02 -9.34 -44.09
CA PHE A 156 6.82 -9.38 -42.64
C PHE A 156 8.05 -8.91 -41.85
N ASP A 157 9.27 -9.20 -42.30
CA ASP A 157 10.48 -8.77 -41.58
C ASP A 157 10.59 -7.25 -41.55
N THR A 158 10.30 -6.59 -42.68
CA THR A 158 10.24 -5.13 -42.77
C THR A 158 9.14 -4.59 -41.87
N TRP A 159 7.95 -5.21 -41.89
CA TRP A 159 6.83 -4.84 -41.02
C TRP A 159 7.18 -4.92 -39.53
N SER A 160 7.79 -6.02 -39.11
CA SER A 160 8.15 -6.27 -37.71
C SER A 160 9.21 -5.30 -37.18
N GLY A 161 10.00 -4.70 -38.05
CA GLY A 161 10.97 -3.65 -37.71
C GLY A 161 10.38 -2.24 -37.63
N LEU A 162 9.13 -2.02 -38.04
CA LEU A 162 8.50 -0.69 -38.02
C LEU A 162 8.01 -0.32 -36.62
N GLN A 163 8.19 0.95 -36.27
CA GLN A 163 7.56 1.52 -35.08
C GLN A 163 6.04 1.59 -35.25
N TRP A 164 5.30 1.56 -34.14
CA TRP A 164 3.84 1.69 -34.13
C TRP A 164 3.32 2.91 -34.89
N THR A 165 4.02 4.04 -34.80
CA THR A 165 3.67 5.29 -35.51
C THR A 165 3.67 5.13 -37.03
N GLN A 166 4.41 4.14 -37.55
CA GLN A 166 4.43 3.81 -38.97
C GLN A 166 3.39 2.74 -39.29
N ARG A 167 3.33 1.65 -38.50
CA ARG A 167 2.38 0.54 -38.70
C ARG A 167 0.92 1.00 -38.66
N SER A 168 0.57 1.85 -37.70
CA SER A 168 -0.78 2.38 -37.54
C SER A 168 -1.29 3.20 -38.75
N THR A 169 -0.41 3.69 -39.63
CA THR A 169 -0.84 4.38 -40.86
C THR A 169 -1.45 3.45 -41.91
N TYR A 170 -1.19 2.15 -41.82
CA TYR A 170 -1.69 1.12 -42.74
C TYR A 170 -2.89 0.34 -42.17
N LEU A 171 -3.11 0.41 -40.86
CA LEU A 171 -4.06 -0.45 -40.16
C LEU A 171 -5.40 0.24 -39.90
N PRO A 172 -6.54 -0.44 -40.10
CA PRO A 172 -7.86 0.13 -39.90
C PRO A 172 -8.15 0.41 -38.42
N ALA A 173 -9.27 1.12 -38.16
CA ALA A 173 -9.70 1.59 -36.84
C ALA A 173 -9.59 0.63 -35.63
N PRO A 174 -9.83 -0.70 -35.73
CA PRO A 174 -9.68 -1.58 -34.55
C PRO A 174 -8.24 -1.70 -34.03
N PHE A 175 -7.23 -1.33 -34.81
CA PHE A 175 -5.83 -1.34 -34.39
C PHE A 175 -5.45 0.02 -33.80
N THR A 176 -5.30 0.08 -32.48
CA THR A 176 -5.13 1.34 -31.75
C THR A 176 -3.86 1.41 -30.90
N HIS A 177 -3.26 0.26 -30.57
CA HIS A 177 -2.12 0.18 -29.64
C HIS A 177 -0.99 -0.70 -30.18
N ASP A 178 0.25 -0.43 -29.77
CA ASP A 178 1.37 -1.35 -30.05
C ASP A 178 1.33 -2.56 -29.11
N VAL A 179 1.86 -3.71 -29.53
CA VAL A 179 2.22 -4.79 -28.61
C VAL A 179 3.55 -4.40 -27.94
N MET A 180 3.50 -3.60 -26.87
CA MET A 180 4.68 -3.07 -26.17
C MET A 180 5.49 -4.19 -25.47
N THR A 181 6.32 -4.91 -26.20
CA THR A 181 7.15 -6.01 -25.67
C THR A 181 8.35 -5.55 -24.83
N SER A 182 8.53 -4.24 -24.62
CA SER A 182 9.58 -3.67 -23.76
C SER A 182 9.11 -3.41 -22.33
N ASP A 183 7.80 -3.23 -22.12
CA ASP A 183 7.21 -2.93 -20.81
C ASP A 183 6.23 -4.04 -20.43
N ARG A 184 6.60 -4.80 -19.39
CA ARG A 184 5.84 -5.96 -18.91
C ARG A 184 4.42 -5.57 -18.48
N GLN A 185 4.27 -4.46 -17.76
CA GLN A 185 2.98 -4.03 -17.25
C GLN A 185 2.07 -3.61 -18.41
N GLN A 186 2.58 -2.78 -19.32
CA GLN A 186 1.81 -2.33 -20.48
C GLN A 186 1.42 -3.50 -21.38
N PHE A 187 2.32 -4.45 -21.59
CA PHE A 187 2.02 -5.64 -22.37
C PHE A 187 0.81 -6.42 -21.83
N PHE A 188 0.85 -6.82 -20.55
CA PHE A 188 -0.22 -7.61 -19.95
C PHE A 188 -1.54 -6.83 -19.87
N GLU A 189 -1.46 -5.51 -19.70
CA GLU A 189 -2.62 -4.63 -19.75
C GLU A 189 -3.27 -4.60 -21.15
N MET A 190 -2.47 -4.44 -22.20
CA MET A 190 -2.98 -4.32 -23.57
C MET A 190 -3.58 -5.63 -24.08
N ILE A 191 -2.86 -6.74 -23.92
CA ILE A 191 -3.33 -8.05 -24.41
C ILE A 191 -4.59 -8.54 -23.69
N GLY A 192 -4.94 -7.95 -22.54
CA GLY A 192 -6.18 -8.22 -21.80
C GLY A 192 -7.30 -7.19 -21.99
N LYS A 193 -7.02 -6.03 -22.59
CA LYS A 193 -8.02 -4.96 -22.78
C LYS A 193 -8.59 -4.92 -24.19
N TYR A 194 -7.77 -5.15 -25.22
CA TYR A 194 -8.19 -4.97 -26.62
C TYR A 194 -8.35 -6.32 -27.33
N PHE A 195 -9.41 -7.06 -27.00
CA PHE A 195 -9.64 -8.41 -27.53
C PHE A 195 -9.73 -8.45 -29.06
N SER A 196 -10.43 -7.49 -29.67
CA SER A 196 -10.59 -7.40 -31.13
C SER A 196 -9.26 -7.20 -31.86
N GLN A 197 -8.28 -6.59 -31.18
CA GLN A 197 -6.95 -6.36 -31.70
C GLN A 197 -6.00 -7.52 -31.35
N PHE A 198 -5.76 -7.77 -30.06
CA PHE A 198 -4.74 -8.72 -29.58
C PHE A 198 -5.23 -10.17 -29.51
N GLY A 199 -6.51 -10.44 -29.76
CA GLY A 199 -7.08 -11.79 -29.82
C GLY A 199 -6.28 -12.78 -30.66
N TRP A 200 -5.77 -12.31 -31.81
CA TRP A 200 -4.96 -13.08 -32.76
C TRP A 200 -3.58 -13.52 -32.24
N GLY A 201 -3.15 -12.97 -31.11
CA GLY A 201 -1.92 -13.39 -30.43
C GLY A 201 -2.12 -14.60 -29.53
N TRP A 202 -3.35 -15.05 -29.30
CA TRP A 202 -3.66 -16.18 -28.42
C TRP A 202 -3.61 -17.52 -29.16
N GLN A 203 -3.07 -18.53 -28.48
CA GLN A 203 -2.69 -19.81 -29.07
C GLN A 203 -3.84 -20.53 -29.78
N ASP A 204 -5.06 -20.46 -29.25
CA ASP A 204 -6.25 -21.05 -29.85
C ASP A 204 -6.62 -20.45 -31.22
N THR A 205 -6.27 -19.19 -31.47
CA THR A 205 -6.57 -18.52 -32.75
C THR A 205 -5.64 -18.94 -33.90
N TYR A 206 -4.41 -19.35 -33.59
CA TYR A 206 -3.43 -19.76 -34.61
C TYR A 206 -3.02 -21.23 -34.57
N SER A 207 -3.26 -21.94 -33.46
CA SER A 207 -3.06 -23.40 -33.37
C SER A 207 -4.21 -24.18 -33.98
N ALA A 208 -5.41 -23.60 -34.06
CA ALA A 208 -6.49 -24.11 -34.90
C ALA A 208 -6.09 -24.21 -36.39
N ASN A 209 -5.07 -23.45 -36.81
CA ASN A 209 -4.47 -23.50 -38.14
C ASN A 209 -3.19 -24.36 -38.20
N GLN A 210 -3.03 -25.35 -37.31
CA GLN A 210 -1.87 -26.26 -37.23
C GLN A 210 -0.50 -25.56 -37.11
N GLY A 211 -0.44 -24.38 -36.47
CA GLY A 211 0.80 -23.61 -36.34
C GLY A 211 1.26 -22.95 -37.65
N GLN A 212 0.43 -23.00 -38.71
CA GLN A 212 0.67 -22.30 -39.97
C GLN A 212 -0.21 -21.07 -40.04
N ILE A 213 0.24 -19.98 -39.45
CA ILE A 213 -0.17 -18.64 -39.89
C ILE A 213 0.76 -18.32 -41.05
N GLY A 214 0.27 -18.57 -42.26
CA GLY A 214 1.02 -18.42 -43.49
C GLY A 214 0.20 -17.67 -44.51
N GLU A 215 0.84 -17.13 -45.54
CA GLU A 215 0.15 -16.45 -46.64
C GLU A 215 -0.89 -17.36 -47.35
N THR A 216 -0.68 -18.68 -47.31
CA THR A 216 -1.55 -19.70 -47.89
C THR A 216 -2.67 -20.19 -46.96
N ASN A 217 -2.61 -19.86 -45.66
CA ASN A 217 -3.61 -20.20 -44.66
C ASN A 217 -3.73 -19.03 -43.67
N PRO A 218 -4.28 -17.88 -44.12
CA PRO A 218 -4.49 -16.73 -43.24
C PRO A 218 -5.42 -17.14 -42.08
N PRO A 219 -5.34 -16.44 -40.92
CA PRO A 219 -6.26 -16.70 -39.80
C PRO A 219 -7.70 -16.81 -40.31
N ASN A 220 -8.48 -17.76 -39.79
CA ASN A 220 -9.84 -17.94 -40.24
C ASN A 220 -10.67 -16.68 -39.91
N TRP A 221 -10.90 -15.83 -40.91
CA TRP A 221 -11.67 -14.58 -40.83
C TRP A 221 -13.19 -14.83 -40.79
N THR A 222 -13.64 -16.00 -40.29
CA THR A 222 -15.04 -16.42 -40.37
C THR A 222 -15.74 -16.23 -39.03
N VAL A 223 -16.65 -15.27 -39.03
CA VAL A 223 -17.56 -14.89 -37.95
C VAL A 223 -18.71 -15.87 -37.89
N SER A 224 -19.05 -16.38 -36.70
CA SER A 224 -20.39 -16.91 -36.46
C SER A 224 -21.28 -15.79 -35.91
N GLY A 225 -22.22 -15.30 -36.73
CA GLY A 225 -23.36 -14.47 -36.30
C GLY A 225 -23.75 -13.31 -37.23
N ASP A 226 -24.68 -13.59 -38.15
CA ASP A 226 -25.81 -12.72 -38.58
C ASP A 226 -25.67 -11.47 -39.48
N ASN A 227 -24.52 -11.09 -40.07
CA ASN A 227 -24.52 -9.98 -41.05
C ASN A 227 -23.56 -10.14 -42.26
N PRO A 228 -24.09 -10.24 -43.51
CA PRO A 228 -23.29 -10.37 -44.73
C PRO A 228 -22.61 -9.07 -45.24
N ALA A 229 -22.71 -7.94 -44.54
CA ALA A 229 -22.15 -6.65 -44.98
C ALA A 229 -21.08 -6.01 -44.07
N THR A 230 -20.64 -6.69 -42.99
CA THR A 230 -19.61 -6.17 -42.08
C THR A 230 -18.39 -7.08 -42.01
N THR A 231 -17.22 -6.54 -42.35
CA THR A 231 -15.89 -7.15 -42.16
C THR A 231 -15.55 -7.22 -40.66
N ALA A 232 -15.84 -8.34 -39.99
CA ALA A 232 -15.53 -8.41 -38.56
C ALA A 232 -14.07 -8.82 -38.30
N PHE A 233 -13.36 -7.93 -37.63
CA PHE A 233 -12.12 -8.19 -36.89
C PHE A 233 -12.54 -8.53 -35.45
N ASP A 234 -12.98 -9.76 -35.19
CA ASP A 234 -13.58 -10.04 -33.88
C ASP A 234 -12.59 -10.59 -32.84
N GLY A 235 -11.41 -11.07 -33.25
CA GLY A 235 -10.33 -11.45 -32.33
C GLY A 235 -10.79 -12.40 -31.21
N GLN A 236 -11.87 -13.15 -31.45
CA GLN A 236 -12.50 -13.95 -30.40
C GLN A 236 -11.61 -15.14 -30.08
N SER A 237 -11.15 -15.20 -28.83
CA SER A 237 -10.29 -16.25 -28.31
C SER A 237 -10.83 -16.68 -26.94
N ALA A 238 -11.09 -17.97 -26.79
CA ALA A 238 -11.46 -18.53 -25.49
C ALA A 238 -10.31 -18.35 -24.49
N MET A 239 -9.07 -18.42 -24.97
CA MET A 239 -7.89 -18.18 -24.13
C MET A 239 -7.74 -16.72 -23.71
N PHE A 240 -8.09 -15.75 -24.58
CA PHE A 240 -8.21 -14.35 -24.20
C PHE A 240 -9.24 -14.17 -23.08
N PHE A 241 -10.44 -14.74 -23.23
CA PHE A 241 -11.50 -14.55 -22.24
C PHE A 241 -11.13 -15.15 -20.88
N LEU A 242 -10.49 -16.32 -20.87
CA LEU A 242 -9.96 -16.91 -19.65
C LEU A 242 -8.89 -16.01 -19.00
N TYR A 243 -7.96 -15.46 -19.79
CA TYR A 243 -6.97 -14.50 -19.29
C TYR A 243 -7.61 -13.21 -18.73
N ALA A 244 -8.59 -12.65 -19.45
CA ALA A 244 -9.28 -11.45 -19.05
C ALA A 244 -10.05 -11.64 -17.73
N ASP A 245 -10.64 -12.82 -17.53
CA ASP A 245 -11.31 -13.22 -16.29
C ASP A 245 -10.32 -13.30 -15.12
N MET A 246 -9.21 -14.04 -15.27
CA MET A 246 -8.15 -14.13 -14.24
C MET A 246 -7.57 -12.75 -13.88
N ARG A 247 -7.36 -11.89 -14.90
CA ARG A 247 -6.90 -10.51 -14.68
C ARG A 247 -7.97 -9.66 -13.98
N GLY A 248 -9.25 -9.90 -14.27
CA GLY A 248 -10.39 -9.30 -13.57
C GLY A 248 -10.35 -9.66 -12.08
N GLU A 249 -10.23 -10.94 -11.75
CA GLU A 249 -10.12 -11.42 -10.37
C GLU A 249 -8.92 -10.80 -9.63
N ALA A 250 -7.77 -10.71 -10.29
CA ALA A 250 -6.58 -10.08 -9.70
C ALA A 250 -6.83 -8.61 -9.36
N ASN A 251 -7.46 -7.85 -10.26
CA ASN A 251 -7.80 -6.45 -10.03
C ASN A 251 -8.81 -6.31 -8.88
N ASP A 252 -9.84 -7.15 -8.83
CA ASP A 252 -10.84 -7.13 -7.75
C ASP A 252 -10.22 -7.39 -6.37
N LEU A 253 -9.22 -8.28 -6.28
CA LEU A 253 -8.48 -8.53 -5.05
C LEU A 253 -7.60 -7.33 -4.66
N LEU A 254 -6.87 -6.77 -5.62
CA LEU A 254 -6.03 -5.58 -5.38
C LEU A 254 -6.88 -4.37 -4.97
N ASP A 255 -8.06 -4.19 -5.55
CA ASP A 255 -8.98 -3.10 -5.23
C ASP A 255 -9.54 -3.23 -3.80
N LYS A 256 -9.86 -4.45 -3.34
CA LYS A 256 -10.20 -4.70 -1.93
C LYS A 256 -9.04 -4.33 -0.99
N GLY A 257 -7.80 -4.61 -1.40
CA GLY A 257 -6.60 -4.15 -0.69
C GLY A 257 -6.51 -2.61 -0.66
N ASN A 258 -6.76 -1.95 -1.78
CA ASN A 258 -6.72 -0.49 -1.88
C ASN A 258 -7.74 0.17 -0.95
N ILE A 259 -8.96 -0.38 -0.84
CA ILE A 259 -9.98 0.09 0.12
C ILE A 259 -9.45 0.00 1.56
N ALA A 260 -8.71 -1.05 1.92
CA ALA A 260 -8.10 -1.15 3.25
C ALA A 260 -7.04 -0.06 3.49
N MET A 261 -6.27 0.30 2.46
CA MET A 261 -5.33 1.42 2.54
C MET A 261 -6.05 2.77 2.71
N GLU A 262 -7.19 2.97 2.04
CA GLU A 262 -8.03 4.15 2.25
C GLU A 262 -8.54 4.24 3.70
N VAL A 263 -8.96 3.11 4.27
CA VAL A 263 -9.36 3.03 5.69
C VAL A 263 -8.22 3.43 6.61
N VAL A 264 -6.99 2.96 6.37
CA VAL A 264 -5.79 3.38 7.13
C VAL A 264 -5.63 4.91 7.06
N LEU A 265 -5.66 5.50 5.87
CA LEU A 265 -5.49 6.95 5.71
C LEU A 265 -6.56 7.75 6.46
N VAL A 266 -7.82 7.34 6.39
CA VAL A 266 -8.92 7.98 7.12
C VAL A 266 -8.76 7.79 8.64
N ASN A 267 -8.34 6.61 9.08
CA ASN A 267 -8.09 6.28 10.49
C ASN A 267 -7.02 7.21 11.10
N HIS A 268 -5.92 7.45 10.37
CA HIS A 268 -4.87 8.39 10.78
C HIS A 268 -5.41 9.81 11.01
N VAL A 269 -6.20 10.33 10.06
CA VAL A 269 -6.77 11.69 10.16
C VAL A 269 -7.74 11.80 11.34
N LEU A 270 -8.66 10.86 11.46
CA LEU A 270 -9.65 10.88 12.55
C LEU A 270 -9.01 10.68 13.92
N SER A 271 -8.02 9.79 14.02
CA SER A 271 -7.28 9.57 15.25
C SER A 271 -6.49 10.81 15.67
N ALA A 272 -5.90 11.54 14.72
CA ALA A 272 -5.21 12.79 14.98
C ALA A 272 -6.13 13.90 15.50
N LEU A 273 -7.33 14.02 14.93
CA LEU A 273 -8.36 14.95 15.42
C LEU A 273 -8.83 14.57 16.83
N ASP A 274 -9.08 13.29 17.08
CA ASP A 274 -9.47 12.80 18.41
C ASP A 274 -8.36 13.04 19.47
N ALA A 275 -7.09 12.91 19.08
CA ALA A 275 -5.95 13.20 19.95
C ALA A 275 -5.91 14.67 20.38
N ALA A 276 -6.26 15.60 19.48
CA ALA A 276 -6.37 17.02 19.83
C ALA A 276 -7.39 17.24 20.95
N PHE A 277 -8.56 16.59 20.86
CA PHE A 277 -9.58 16.65 21.90
C PHE A 277 -9.15 15.96 23.19
N ALA A 278 -8.43 14.84 23.10
CA ALA A 278 -7.88 14.15 24.27
C ALA A 278 -6.89 15.03 25.04
N VAL A 279 -5.93 15.66 24.35
CA VAL A 279 -4.98 16.59 24.97
C VAL A 279 -5.68 17.82 25.55
N ARG A 280 -6.67 18.38 24.84
CA ARG A 280 -7.46 19.50 25.36
C ARG A 280 -8.22 19.14 26.64
N SER A 281 -8.82 17.95 26.68
CA SER A 281 -9.51 17.44 27.87
C SER A 281 -8.55 17.26 29.05
N TYR A 282 -7.36 16.69 28.80
CA TYR A 282 -6.29 16.58 29.80
C TYR A 282 -5.89 17.96 30.35
N ASN A 283 -5.62 18.92 29.47
CA ASN A 283 -5.22 20.28 29.86
C ASN A 283 -6.31 21.01 30.67
N LYS A 284 -7.59 20.75 30.38
CA LYS A 284 -8.70 21.30 31.17
C LYS A 284 -8.69 20.74 32.59
N LYS A 285 -8.54 19.41 32.76
CA LYS A 285 -8.47 18.75 34.08
C LYS A 285 -7.33 19.30 34.93
N VAL A 286 -6.16 19.43 34.31
CA VAL A 286 -4.98 20.03 34.95
C VAL A 286 -5.22 21.48 35.41
N THR A 287 -5.93 22.28 34.62
CA THR A 287 -6.22 23.69 34.99
C THR A 287 -7.19 23.80 36.16
N THR A 288 -8.10 22.83 36.30
CA THR A 288 -9.10 22.82 37.37
C THR A 288 -8.59 22.26 38.69
N THR A 289 -7.42 21.64 38.71
CA THR A 289 -6.77 21.18 39.94
C THR A 289 -5.94 22.35 40.50
N PRO A 290 -6.37 23.00 41.60
CA PRO A 290 -5.56 24.06 42.21
C PRO A 290 -4.23 23.48 42.67
N ALA A 291 -3.14 24.25 42.51
CA ALA A 291 -1.87 23.92 43.13
C ALA A 291 -2.09 23.77 44.65
N PRO A 292 -1.43 22.81 45.32
CA PRO A 292 -1.46 22.76 46.78
C PRO A 292 -0.97 24.13 47.28
N THR A 293 -1.85 24.86 47.96
CA THR A 293 -1.47 26.10 48.62
C THR A 293 -0.42 25.75 49.67
N LEU A 294 0.63 26.57 49.79
CA LEU A 294 1.76 26.33 50.72
C LEU A 294 1.29 26.13 52.18
N GLY A 295 0.06 26.54 52.52
CA GLY A 295 -0.57 26.35 53.83
C GLY A 295 -1.26 24.99 54.07
N ASP A 296 -1.31 24.09 53.08
CA ASP A 296 -1.92 22.75 53.24
C ASP A 296 -0.89 21.62 53.05
N LEU A 297 0.39 21.91 53.33
CA LEU A 297 1.44 20.89 53.43
C LEU A 297 1.18 20.00 54.66
N ARG A 298 0.25 19.05 54.53
CA ARG A 298 -0.04 18.05 55.55
C ARG A 298 1.01 16.96 55.49
N LEU A 299 2.12 17.17 56.20
CA LEU A 299 3.05 16.09 56.52
C LEU A 299 2.35 15.09 57.43
N ARG A 300 1.90 13.96 56.86
CA ARG A 300 1.44 12.82 57.64
C ARG A 300 2.64 11.92 57.90
N TYR A 301 3.17 11.97 59.11
CA TYR A 301 4.12 10.97 59.58
C TYR A 301 3.35 9.83 60.26
N ASP A 302 3.53 8.61 59.77
CA ASP A 302 3.02 7.39 60.41
C ASP A 302 4.01 6.98 61.50
N LEU A 303 3.80 7.44 62.74
CA LEU A 303 4.57 6.98 63.88
C LEU A 303 4.00 5.63 64.33
N ARG A 304 4.72 4.56 63.98
CA ARG A 304 4.47 3.23 64.54
C ARG A 304 5.24 3.12 65.84
N ASP A 305 4.52 3.08 66.95
CA ASP A 305 5.12 2.67 68.23
C ASP A 305 5.59 1.21 68.11
N PHE A 306 6.72 0.89 68.77
CA PHE A 306 7.39 -0.41 68.74
C PHE A 306 6.50 -1.59 69.23
N GLU A 307 5.31 -1.29 69.77
CA GLU A 307 4.25 -2.24 70.13
C GLU A 307 2.96 -2.01 69.32
N GLY A 308 3.07 -1.90 67.99
CA GLY A 308 2.11 -2.40 66.98
C GLY A 308 0.59 -2.14 67.09
N SER A 309 0.06 -1.33 68.02
CA SER A 309 -1.39 -1.30 68.28
C SER A 309 -2.06 0.09 68.22
N ARG A 310 -1.31 1.18 68.01
CA ARG A 310 -1.92 2.51 67.86
C ARG A 310 -1.20 3.37 66.81
N THR A 311 -1.91 3.66 65.72
CA THR A 311 -1.56 4.70 64.76
C THR A 311 -2.00 6.05 65.34
N ARG A 312 -1.06 6.96 65.63
CA ARG A 312 -1.40 8.36 65.96
C ARG A 312 -1.03 9.25 64.79
N PHE A 313 -2.00 10.01 64.29
CA PHE A 313 -1.77 11.01 63.26
C PHE A 313 -1.37 12.33 63.93
N LEU A 314 -0.16 12.81 63.67
CA LEU A 314 0.24 14.15 64.08
C LEU A 314 0.02 15.10 62.90
N THR A 315 -0.99 15.97 63.04
CA THR A 315 -1.25 17.02 62.05
C THR A 315 -0.54 18.28 62.52
N LEU A 316 0.52 18.67 61.82
CA LEU A 316 1.26 19.90 62.11
C LEU A 316 0.75 21.02 61.20
N SER A 317 -0.03 21.92 61.78
CA SER A 317 -0.53 23.12 61.11
C SER A 317 0.41 24.27 61.43
N LEU A 318 1.17 24.77 60.46
CA LEU A 318 1.96 26.00 60.64
C LEU A 318 1.09 27.21 60.27
N PRO A 319 0.75 28.10 61.21
CA PRO A 319 0.14 29.38 60.87
C PRO A 319 1.22 30.28 60.25
N LEU A 320 0.84 31.03 59.22
CA LEU A 320 1.64 32.13 58.68
C LEU A 320 0.99 33.43 59.15
N ASP A 321 1.72 34.22 59.94
CA ASP A 321 1.53 35.68 60.04
C ASP A 321 2.08 36.38 58.79
#